data_AF-A0A6M0C2U0-F1
#
_entry.id   AF-A0A6M0C2U0-F1
#
_cell.length_a   1.000
_cell.length_b   1.000
_cell.length_c   1.000
_cell.angle_alpha   90.00
_cell.angle_beta   90.00
_cell.angle_gamma   90.00
#
_symmetry.space_group_name_H-M   'P 1'
#
loop_
_entity.id
_entity.type
_entity.pdbx_description
1 polymer ?
#
loop_
_entity_poly.entity_id
_entity_poly.type
_entity_poly.pdbx_seq_one_letter_code
_entity_poly.pdbx_strand_id
1 'polypeptide(L)' 'MLKLTYTESGFYMERLAQSPEQLIALRVILAMRVGQKIVVEPSSAAFLLPVNLPELSMLEMAVQ' A
#
# COMPACT_ATOMS: atom_id res chain seq x y z
N MET A 1 1.88 -4.70 6.50
CA MET A 1 1.21 -5.20 5.27
C MET A 1 2.12 -4.95 4.10
N LEU A 2 2.21 -5.85 3.12
CA LEU A 2 2.97 -5.60 1.89
C LEU A 2 2.05 -4.97 0.85
N LYS A 3 2.49 -3.85 0.25
CA LYS A 3 1.85 -3.25 -0.91
C LYS A 3 2.71 -3.50 -2.14
N LEU A 4 2.05 -3.95 -3.19
CA LEU A 4 2.64 -4.27 -4.48
C LEU A 4 2.13 -3.22 -5.46
N THR A 5 3.03 -2.62 -6.21
CA THR A 5 2.70 -1.65 -7.25
C THR A 5 3.30 -2.17 -8.56
N TYR A 6 2.43 -2.65 -9.43
CA TYR A 6 2.79 -3.03 -10.79
C TYR A 6 2.59 -1.82 -11.71
N THR A 7 3.66 -1.41 -12.38
CA THR A 7 3.63 -0.43 -13.47
C THR A 7 4.05 -1.13 -14.76
N GLU A 8 3.77 -0.52 -15.91
CA GLU A 8 4.25 -1.05 -17.21
C GLU A 8 5.79 -1.19 -17.24
N SER A 9 6.48 -0.36 -16.46
CA SER A 9 7.93 -0.26 -16.38
C SER A 9 8.57 -1.02 -15.22
N GLY A 10 7.80 -1.65 -14.33
CA GLY A 10 8.40 -2.28 -13.17
C GLY A 10 7.43 -2.81 -12.14
N PHE A 11 8.02 -3.41 -11.11
CA PHE A 11 7.32 -3.98 -9.98
C PHE A 11 7.98 -3.46 -8.71
N TYR A 12 7.20 -2.77 -7.89
CA TYR A 12 7.64 -2.19 -6.63
C TYR A 12 6.90 -2.86 -5.50
N MET A 13 7.64 -3.28 -4.48
CA MET A 13 7.08 -3.85 -3.27
C MET A 13 7.51 -2.98 -2.10
N GLU A 14 6.54 -2.54 -1.29
CA GLU A 14 6.78 -1.70 -0.12
C GLU A 14 6.10 -2.29 1.12
N ARG A 15 6.75 -2.13 2.28
CA ARG A 15 6.16 -2.51 3.56
C ARG A 15 5.39 -1.33 4.14
N LEU A 16 4.08 -1.48 4.25
CA LEU A 16 3.22 -0.53 4.95
C LEU A 16 3.10 -0.89 6.43
N ALA A 17 3.31 0.11 7.29
CA ALA A 17 3.13 -0.01 8.73
C ALA A 17 1.66 -0.14 9.16
N GLN A 18 0.73 0.31 8.32
CA GLN A 18 -0.71 0.37 8.57
C GLN A 18 -1.48 -0.15 7.35
N SER A 19 -2.77 -0.41 7.50
CA SER A 19 -3.59 -0.82 6.35
C SER A 19 -3.72 0.32 5.33
N PRO A 20 -3.95 0.01 4.04
CA PRO A 20 -4.21 1.03 3.03
C PRO A 20 -5.36 1.98 3.42
N GLU A 21 -6.43 1.46 4.03
CA GLU A 21 -7.59 2.22 4.48
C GLU A 21 -7.22 3.21 5.60
N GLN A 22 -6.41 2.77 6.56
CA GLN A 22 -5.90 3.64 7.64
C GLN A 22 -5.01 4.75 7.08
N LEU A 23 -4.12 4.42 6.13
CA LEU A 23 -3.26 5.39 5.45
C LEU A 23 -4.07 6.42 4.65
N ILE A 24 -5.10 5.96 3.92
CA ILE A 24 -6.01 6.83 3.16
C ILE A 24 -6.75 7.77 4.13
N ALA A 25 -7.30 7.25 5.22
CA ALA A 25 -8.03 8.06 6.20
C ALA A 25 -7.15 9.18 6.78
N LEU A 26 -5.92 8.86 7.19
CA LEU A 26 -4.97 9.86 7.70
C LEU A 26 -4.64 10.95 6.66
N ARG A 27 -4.43 10.56 5.40
CA ARG A 27 -4.13 11.51 4.32
C ARG A 27 -5.32 12.41 3.98
N VAL A 28 -6.53 11.87 3.97
CA VAL A 28 -7.76 12.66 3.76
C VAL A 28 -7.96 13.65 4.90
N ILE A 29 -7.82 13.22 6.16
CA ILE A 29 -7.93 14.11 7.33
C ILE A 29 -6.91 15.25 7.24
N LEU A 30 -5.67 14.94 6.89
CA LEU A 30 -4.63 15.95 6.72
C LEU A 30 -5.00 16.94 5.62
N ALA A 31 -5.36 16.46 4.42
CA ALA A 31 -5.72 17.30 3.28
C ALA A 31 -6.86 18.27 3.62
N MET A 32 -7.90 17.78 4.31
CA MET A 32 -9.02 18.60 4.80
C MET A 32 -8.54 19.70 5.76
N ARG A 33 -7.61 19.41 6.67
CA ARG A 33 -7.08 20.39 7.64
C ARG A 33 -6.20 21.45 6.99
N VAL A 34 -5.49 21.11 5.92
CA VAL A 34 -4.58 22.05 5.23
C VAL A 34 -5.22 22.72 4.01
N GLY A 35 -6.51 22.49 3.77
CA GLY A 35 -7.23 23.06 2.62
C GLY A 35 -6.71 22.56 1.27
N GLN A 36 -6.09 21.39 1.23
CA GLN A 36 -5.55 20.79 0.02
C GLN A 36 -6.54 19.79 -0.58
N LYS A 37 -6.63 19.76 -1.92
CA LYS A 37 -7.47 18.78 -2.62
C LYS A 37 -6.73 17.46 -2.72
N ILE A 38 -7.42 16.37 -2.37
CA ILE A 38 -6.98 15.01 -2.63
C ILE A 38 -8.13 14.24 -3.29
N VAL A 39 -7.81 13.35 -4.21
CA VAL A 39 -8.76 12.44 -4.86
C VAL A 39 -8.29 11.01 -4.57
N VAL A 40 -9.21 10.16 -4.13
CA VAL A 40 -8.95 8.76 -3.82
C VAL A 40 -9.79 7.93 -4.77
N GLU A 41 -9.14 7.07 -5.54
CA GLU A 41 -9.78 6.21 -6.53
C GLU A 41 -9.40 4.76 -6.27
N PRO A 42 -10.32 3.81 -6.50
CA PRO A 42 -9.99 2.40 -6.48
C PRO A 42 -8.94 2.10 -7.58
N SER A 43 -7.98 1.26 -7.24
CA SER A 43 -6.95 0.77 -8.15
C SER A 43 -6.97 -0.75 -8.18
N SER A 44 -6.81 -1.34 -9.37
CA SER A 44 -6.89 -2.79 -9.59
C SER A 44 -5.59 -3.55 -9.29
N ALA A 45 -4.53 -2.90 -8.81
CA ALA A 45 -3.20 -3.52 -8.71
C ALA A 45 -2.86 -4.02 -7.29
N ALA A 46 -3.81 -4.63 -6.58
CA ALA A 46 -3.54 -5.25 -5.29
C ALA A 46 -4.19 -6.64 -5.18
N PHE A 47 -3.46 -7.60 -4.61
CA PHE A 47 -3.99 -8.89 -4.20
C PHE A 47 -3.61 -9.15 -2.73
N LEU A 48 -4.53 -9.80 -2.00
CA LEU A 48 -4.32 -10.14 -0.61
C LEU A 48 -3.52 -11.45 -0.52
N LEU A 49 -2.41 -11.44 0.21
CA LEU A 49 -1.65 -12.64 0.54
C LEU A 49 -2.04 -13.14 1.94
N PRO A 50 -2.23 -14.46 2.14
CA PRO A 50 -2.42 -15.03 3.46
C PRO A 50 -1.22 -14.74 4.37
N VAL A 51 -1.48 -14.37 5.62
CA VAL A 51 -0.42 -14.11 6.62
C VAL A 51 0.41 -15.36 6.95
N ASN A 52 -0.15 -16.55 6.68
CA ASN A 52 0.49 -17.84 6.93
C ASN A 52 1.29 -18.36 5.71
N LEU A 53 1.43 -17.55 4.65
CA LEU A 53 2.19 -17.94 3.47
C LEU A 53 3.67 -18.12 3.88
N PRO A 54 4.26 -19.32 3.75
CA PRO A 54 5.64 -19.59 4.18
C PRO A 54 6.65 -18.63 3.55
N GLU A 55 6.43 -18.28 2.28
CA GLU A 55 7.28 -17.41 1.47
C GLU A 55 7.08 -15.92 1.78
N LEU A 56 6.14 -15.55 2.65
CA LEU A 56 5.90 -14.16 3.03
C LEU A 56 7.15 -13.53 3.65
N SER A 57 7.88 -14.31 4.45
CA SER A 57 9.15 -13.88 5.05
C SER A 57 10.22 -13.57 4.00
N MET A 58 10.27 -14.35 2.90
CA MET A 58 11.17 -14.10 1.77
C MET A 58 10.78 -12.84 1.00
N LEU A 59 9.48 -12.61 0.81
CA LEU A 59 8.96 -11.39 0.19
C LEU A 59 9.28 -10.15 1.04
N GLU A 60 9.14 -10.24 2.37
CA GLU A 60 9.51 -9.14 3.28
C GLU A 60 11.01 -8.82 3.23
N MET A 61 11.88 -9.83 3.08
CA MET A 61 13.33 -9.61 2.91
C MET A 61 13.68 -8.95 1.58
N ALA A 62 12.96 -9.27 0.50
CA ALA A 62 13.21 -8.68 -0.82
C ALA A 62 12.83 -7.19 -0.92
N VAL A 63 12.16 -6.65 0.10
CA VAL A 63 11.74 -5.24 0.20
C VAL A 63 12.81 -4.35 0.89
N GLN A 64 13.81 -4.94 1.58
CA GLN A 64 14.93 -4.19 2.17
C GLN A 64 15.91 -3.67 1.12
#